data_AF-A0A1D8T3V0-F1
#
_entry.id   AF-A0A1D8T3V0-F1
#
_cell.length_a   1.000
_cell.length_b   1.000
_cell.length_c   1.000
_cell.angle_alpha   90.00
_cell.angle_beta   90.00
_cell.angle_gamma   90.00
#
_symmetry.space_group_name_H-M   'P 1'
#
loop_
_entity.id
_entity.type
_entity.pdbx_description
1 polymer ?
#
loop_
_entity_poly.entity_id
_entity_poly.type
_entity_poly.pdbx_seq_one_letter_code
_entity_poly.pdbx_strand_id
1 'polypeptide(L)'
;MLDTEPVDSVGITATLEAMRILNPVVIAAATIAATAMLAPAAFAASPMGSLGGEAIPSNADETLAVGSGIRPGTYTTTGLAEEADPGTFCRWRVIDANNAIRDQGQTDSEQDQQTVTIRPTDTFFETFRCAAWTSPGLFGSLGGGMN
;
A
#
# COMPACT_ATOMS: atom_id res chain seq x y z
N MET A 1 -64.34 -4.74 11.83
CA MET A 1 -65.15 -3.51 11.69
C MET A 1 -64.28 -2.38 12.21
N LEU A 2 -63.62 -1.65 11.30
CA LEU A 2 -62.93 -0.34 11.46
C LEU A 2 -61.87 -0.20 12.59
N ASP A 3 -60.73 0.48 12.52
CA ASP A 3 -59.93 1.16 11.46
C ASP A 3 -58.43 1.06 11.88
N THR A 4 -57.37 1.20 11.08
CA THR A 4 -57.07 1.88 9.78
C THR A 4 -56.53 3.33 9.93
N GLU A 5 -55.20 3.48 9.80
CA GLU A 5 -54.41 4.72 9.58
C GLU A 5 -54.36 5.78 10.72
N PRO A 6 -53.44 6.80 10.71
CA PRO A 6 -52.35 7.06 9.75
C PRO A 6 -50.94 7.21 10.37
N VAL A 7 -49.92 7.15 9.51
CA VAL A 7 -48.61 7.80 9.71
C VAL A 7 -48.64 9.19 9.08
N ASP A 8 -48.21 10.24 9.79
CA ASP A 8 -47.90 11.51 9.09
C ASP A 8 -46.87 12.41 9.77
N SER A 9 -46.30 13.22 8.89
CA SER A 9 -45.08 14.01 8.85
C SER A 9 -45.07 15.25 9.76
N VAL A 10 -43.96 15.44 10.50
CA VAL A 10 -43.40 16.75 10.88
C VAL A 10 -41.87 16.58 10.92
N GLY A 11 -41.02 17.42 10.36
CA GLY A 11 -41.21 18.72 9.71
C GLY A 11 -39.96 19.55 9.98
N ILE A 12 -39.07 19.67 8.98
CA ILE A 12 -37.77 20.34 9.13
C ILE A 12 -37.98 21.81 9.50
N THR A 13 -37.53 22.22 10.69
CA THR A 13 -37.60 23.62 11.13
C THR A 13 -36.23 24.08 11.62
N ALA A 14 -35.40 24.57 10.71
CA ALA A 14 -34.20 25.33 11.06
C ALA A 14 -34.63 26.75 11.47
N THR A 15 -34.52 27.09 12.76
CA THR A 15 -34.84 28.43 13.24
C THR A 15 -33.70 29.40 12.96
N LEU A 16 -34.05 30.48 12.28
CA LEU A 16 -33.16 31.53 11.78
C LEU A 16 -33.05 32.64 12.84
N GLU A 17 -32.13 32.52 13.80
CA GLU A 17 -31.86 33.59 14.77
C GLU A 17 -31.01 34.71 14.16
N ALA A 18 -31.44 35.96 14.39
CA ALA A 18 -31.15 37.06 13.49
C ALA A 18 -29.85 37.84 13.76
N MET A 19 -29.26 38.33 12.67
CA MET A 19 -28.18 39.30 12.62
C MET A 19 -28.47 40.58 13.46
N ARG A 20 -27.48 41.00 14.26
CA ARG A 20 -27.24 42.43 14.56
C ARG A 20 -25.74 42.76 14.49
N ILE A 21 -25.44 43.79 13.69
CA ILE A 21 -24.11 44.38 13.46
C ILE A 21 -23.94 45.59 14.39
N LEU A 22 -22.74 45.84 14.93
CA LEU A 22 -22.02 47.13 14.92
C LEU A 22 -20.78 47.17 15.86
N ASN A 23 -19.60 47.35 15.23
CA ASN A 23 -18.30 47.96 15.63
C ASN A 23 -18.09 48.55 17.05
N PRO A 24 -16.84 48.65 17.59
CA PRO A 24 -15.63 49.00 16.81
C PRO A 24 -14.27 48.32 17.14
N VAL A 25 -13.47 48.18 16.07
CA VAL A 25 -12.03 48.53 15.96
C VAL A 25 -11.13 48.33 17.20
N VAL A 26 -10.27 47.32 17.15
CA VAL A 26 -8.93 47.35 17.79
C VAL A 26 -7.88 47.10 16.72
N ILE A 27 -7.12 48.13 16.35
CA ILE A 27 -5.97 48.01 15.44
C ILE A 27 -4.76 47.59 16.27
N ALA A 28 -4.46 46.29 16.28
CA ALA A 28 -3.20 45.77 16.76
C ALA A 28 -2.30 45.45 15.55
N ALA A 29 -1.37 46.35 15.24
CA ALA A 29 -0.41 46.13 14.17
C ALA A 29 0.64 45.08 14.61
N ALA A 30 0.69 43.94 13.91
CA ALA A 30 1.75 42.95 14.05
C ALA A 30 2.23 42.52 12.66
N THR A 31 3.41 43.04 12.31
CA THR A 31 4.31 42.72 11.18
C THR A 31 3.97 41.48 10.33
N ILE A 32 3.85 41.70 9.02
CA ILE A 32 3.79 40.64 8.00
C ILE A 32 5.15 39.92 7.94
N ALA A 33 5.24 38.75 8.57
CA ALA A 33 6.32 37.81 8.32
C ALA A 33 6.00 37.05 7.02
N ALA A 34 6.63 37.46 5.91
CA ALA A 34 6.49 36.78 4.63
C ALA A 34 7.22 35.43 4.65
N THR A 35 6.57 34.37 5.12
CA THR A 35 7.03 33.00 4.92
C THR A 35 6.78 32.59 3.48
N ALA A 36 7.86 32.43 2.73
CA ALA A 36 7.81 32.10 1.31
C ALA A 36 7.07 30.78 1.06
N MET A 37 6.15 30.79 0.09
CA MET A 37 5.65 29.55 -0.49
C MET A 37 6.79 28.84 -1.20
N LEU A 38 7.13 27.66 -0.72
CA LEU A 38 7.73 26.57 -1.50
C LEU A 38 7.47 25.31 -0.69
N ALA A 39 6.25 24.77 -0.80
CA ALA A 39 6.05 23.38 -0.44
C ALA A 39 6.98 22.58 -1.36
N PRO A 40 7.96 21.81 -0.85
CA PRO A 40 8.53 20.77 -1.68
C PRO A 40 7.34 19.91 -2.09
N ALA A 41 7.18 19.71 -3.40
CA ALA A 41 6.43 18.56 -3.85
C ALA A 41 7.13 17.37 -3.23
N ALA A 42 6.52 16.82 -2.17
CA ALA A 42 6.75 15.45 -1.82
C ALA A 42 6.30 14.68 -3.05
N PHE A 43 7.27 14.42 -3.94
CA PHE A 43 7.29 13.16 -4.65
C PHE A 43 7.00 12.14 -3.57
N ALA A 44 5.79 11.59 -3.61
CA ALA A 44 5.53 10.31 -3.00
C ALA A 44 6.50 9.37 -3.71
N ALA A 45 7.70 9.24 -3.14
CA ALA A 45 8.53 8.11 -3.39
C ALA A 45 7.65 6.93 -2.94
N SER A 46 6.99 6.31 -3.93
CA SER A 46 6.58 4.91 -3.83
C SER A 46 7.71 4.20 -3.10
N PRO A 47 7.41 3.47 -2.00
CA PRO A 47 8.41 3.02 -1.05
C PRO A 47 9.60 2.46 -1.82
N MET A 48 10.77 3.09 -1.65
CA MET A 48 11.93 2.82 -2.48
C MET A 48 12.18 1.31 -2.48
N GLY A 49 12.08 0.71 -3.67
CA GLY A 49 11.79 -0.72 -3.84
C GLY A 49 12.61 -1.60 -2.89
N SER A 50 11.95 -2.57 -2.27
CA SER A 50 12.41 -3.25 -1.05
C SER A 50 13.92 -3.48 -1.03
N LEU A 51 14.62 -2.95 -0.02
CA LEU A 51 16.08 -2.91 0.03
C LEU A 51 16.71 -4.32 0.15
N GLY A 52 16.85 -5.01 -0.98
CA GLY A 52 18.00 -5.85 -1.27
C GLY A 52 18.22 -7.08 -0.38
N GLY A 53 17.17 -7.83 -0.04
CA GLY A 53 17.29 -9.27 0.24
C GLY A 53 16.53 -9.86 1.44
N GLU A 54 15.98 -9.05 2.34
CA GLU A 54 15.42 -9.54 3.61
C GLU A 54 14.00 -10.13 3.45
N ALA A 55 13.06 -9.35 2.93
CA ALA A 55 11.70 -9.79 2.58
C ALA A 55 11.08 -8.84 1.55
N ILE A 56 10.11 -9.30 0.78
CA ILE A 56 9.21 -8.41 0.03
C ILE A 56 7.96 -8.22 0.90
N PRO A 57 7.52 -6.99 1.19
CA PRO A 57 6.42 -6.76 2.12
C PRO A 57 5.08 -7.31 1.60
N SER A 58 4.12 -7.50 2.51
CA SER A 58 2.74 -7.85 2.17
C SER A 58 2.07 -6.72 1.39
N ASN A 59 1.21 -7.06 0.43
CA ASN A 59 0.58 -6.10 -0.50
C ASN A 59 1.59 -5.22 -1.28
N ALA A 60 2.78 -5.75 -1.55
CA ALA A 60 3.71 -5.13 -2.47
C ALA A 60 3.18 -5.24 -3.92
N ASP A 61 2.85 -4.08 -4.50
CA ASP A 61 2.53 -3.87 -5.90
C ASP A 61 3.75 -3.24 -6.61
N GLU A 62 4.83 -4.01 -6.77
CA GLU A 62 6.14 -3.49 -7.24
C GLU A 62 6.86 -4.39 -8.26
N THR A 63 7.73 -3.74 -9.04
CA THR A 63 8.63 -4.37 -10.02
C THR A 63 10.07 -4.28 -9.52
N LEU A 64 10.63 -5.42 -9.09
CA LEU A 64 11.98 -5.52 -8.56
C LEU A 64 12.95 -5.99 -9.65
N ALA A 65 13.94 -5.15 -9.97
CA ALA A 65 15.05 -5.54 -10.82
C ALA A 65 15.93 -6.59 -10.11
N VAL A 66 16.26 -7.67 -10.80
CA VAL A 66 17.08 -8.76 -10.22
C VAL A 66 18.53 -8.29 -10.09
N GLY A 67 19.14 -8.60 -8.95
CA GLY A 67 20.49 -8.18 -8.57
C GLY A 67 20.57 -6.85 -7.82
N SER A 68 19.62 -5.93 -8.02
CA SER A 68 19.60 -4.60 -7.39
C SER A 68 18.40 -4.37 -6.45
N GLY A 69 17.18 -4.70 -6.88
CA GLY A 69 15.97 -4.68 -6.05
C GLY A 69 15.72 -6.01 -5.33
N ILE A 70 15.95 -7.14 -6.02
CA ILE A 70 15.80 -8.48 -5.43
C ILE A 70 17.01 -9.36 -5.69
N ARG A 71 17.39 -10.18 -4.71
CA ARG A 71 18.49 -11.15 -4.88
C ARG A 71 17.97 -12.42 -5.57
N PRO A 72 18.78 -13.09 -6.41
CA PRO A 72 18.46 -14.42 -6.89
C PRO A 72 18.28 -15.40 -5.72
N GLY A 73 17.27 -16.27 -5.80
CA GLY A 73 16.89 -17.18 -4.73
C GLY A 73 15.50 -17.78 -4.92
N THR A 74 15.10 -18.66 -4.00
CA THR A 74 13.72 -19.16 -3.92
C THR A 74 12.98 -18.37 -2.85
N TYR A 75 11.78 -17.90 -3.20
CA TYR A 75 10.91 -17.10 -2.35
C TYR A 75 9.53 -17.77 -2.24
N THR A 76 8.94 -17.70 -1.05
CA THR A 76 7.64 -18.29 -0.74
C THR A 76 6.74 -17.25 -0.06
N THR A 77 5.48 -17.21 -0.47
CA THR A 77 4.39 -16.41 0.13
C THR A 77 3.22 -17.31 0.50
N THR A 78 2.36 -16.90 1.42
CA THR A 78 1.16 -17.68 1.82
C THR A 78 0.02 -17.61 0.81
N GLY A 79 0.00 -16.60 -0.07
CA GLY A 79 -1.05 -16.43 -1.08
C GLY A 79 -1.46 -14.96 -1.25
N LEU A 80 -2.77 -14.70 -1.33
CA LEU A 80 -3.36 -13.36 -1.22
C LEU A 80 -2.99 -12.72 0.13
N ALA A 81 -2.76 -11.41 0.14
CA ALA A 81 -2.54 -10.66 1.38
C ALA A 81 -3.86 -10.41 2.14
N GLU A 82 -3.83 -10.52 3.47
CA GLU A 82 -5.00 -10.33 4.35
C GLU A 82 -5.66 -8.93 4.20
N GLU A 83 -4.88 -7.90 3.88
CA GLU A 83 -5.35 -6.52 3.70
C GLU A 83 -5.76 -6.20 2.24
N ALA A 84 -5.86 -7.20 1.35
CA ALA A 84 -6.23 -6.99 -0.05
C ALA A 84 -7.75 -6.78 -0.24
N ASP A 85 -8.14 -5.97 -1.23
CA ASP A 85 -9.56 -5.75 -1.55
C ASP A 85 -10.28 -7.08 -1.91
N PRO A 86 -11.57 -7.24 -1.56
CA PRO A 86 -12.34 -8.43 -1.90
C PRO A 86 -12.48 -8.60 -3.42
N GLY A 87 -12.34 -9.84 -3.89
CA GLY A 87 -12.40 -10.18 -5.32
C GLY A 87 -11.10 -9.85 -6.09
N THR A 88 -9.97 -9.74 -5.39
CA THR A 88 -8.64 -9.57 -5.97
C THR A 88 -7.81 -10.84 -5.88
N PHE A 89 -6.65 -10.83 -6.53
CA PHE A 89 -5.76 -11.98 -6.67
C PHE A 89 -4.34 -11.56 -6.34
N CYS A 90 -3.62 -12.36 -5.54
CA CYS A 90 -2.17 -12.35 -5.58
C CYS A 90 -1.76 -12.77 -6.97
N ARG A 91 -0.88 -11.99 -7.60
CA ARG A 91 -0.32 -12.30 -8.92
C ARG A 91 1.17 -11.97 -8.92
N TRP A 92 1.96 -12.86 -9.49
CA TRP A 92 3.39 -12.65 -9.63
C TRP A 92 3.90 -13.15 -10.98
N ARG A 93 5.01 -12.59 -11.44
CA ARG A 93 5.67 -13.01 -12.68
C ARG A 93 7.18 -12.78 -12.64
N VAL A 94 7.91 -13.63 -13.33
CA VAL A 94 9.36 -13.54 -13.55
C VAL A 94 9.60 -13.25 -15.02
N ILE A 95 10.33 -12.18 -15.31
CA ILE A 95 10.73 -11.80 -16.68
C ILE A 95 12.19 -12.19 -16.90
N ASP A 96 12.48 -12.91 -17.98
CA ASP A 96 13.83 -13.36 -18.34
C ASP A 96 14.67 -12.26 -19.05
N ALA A 97 15.92 -12.58 -19.38
CA ALA A 97 16.82 -11.71 -20.15
C ALA A 97 16.33 -11.36 -21.57
N ASN A 98 15.37 -12.10 -22.13
CA ASN A 98 14.76 -11.83 -23.44
C ASN A 98 13.50 -10.95 -23.32
N ASN A 99 13.20 -10.45 -22.12
CA ASN A 99 11.98 -9.72 -21.78
C ASN A 99 10.69 -10.57 -21.97
N ALA A 100 10.80 -11.90 -21.86
CA ALA A 100 9.69 -12.84 -21.88
C ALA A 100 9.30 -13.28 -20.48
N ILE A 101 8.03 -13.64 -20.27
CA ILE A 101 7.56 -14.22 -19.00
C ILE A 101 8.11 -15.65 -18.90
N ARG A 102 9.08 -15.88 -18.00
CA ARG A 102 9.61 -17.20 -17.66
C ARG A 102 8.63 -18.02 -16.85
N ASP A 103 7.86 -17.33 -16.00
CA ASP A 103 7.07 -17.92 -14.92
C ASP A 103 6.05 -16.92 -14.42
N GLN A 104 4.94 -17.43 -13.91
CA GLN A 104 3.89 -16.63 -13.30
C GLN A 104 2.95 -17.53 -12.50
N GLY A 105 2.39 -16.97 -11.45
CA GLY A 105 1.33 -17.61 -10.66
C GLY A 105 0.28 -16.58 -10.26
N GLN A 106 -0.90 -17.08 -9.93
CA GLN A 106 -1.99 -16.28 -9.41
C GLN A 106 -2.84 -17.11 -8.46
N THR A 107 -3.36 -16.50 -7.39
CA THR A 107 -4.29 -17.12 -6.46
C THR A 107 -5.20 -16.09 -5.80
N ASP A 108 -6.45 -16.47 -5.52
CA ASP A 108 -7.44 -15.70 -4.76
C ASP A 108 -7.50 -16.10 -3.28
N SER A 109 -6.71 -17.08 -2.85
CA SER A 109 -6.70 -17.59 -1.48
C SER A 109 -5.51 -17.07 -0.67
N GLU A 110 -5.76 -16.68 0.57
CA GLU A 110 -4.76 -16.28 1.57
C GLU A 110 -3.89 -17.46 2.07
N GLN A 111 -4.33 -18.69 1.79
CA GLN A 111 -3.74 -19.94 2.29
C GLN A 111 -3.15 -20.83 1.19
N ASP A 112 -3.17 -20.37 -0.06
CA ASP A 112 -2.60 -21.09 -1.21
C ASP A 112 -1.14 -20.69 -1.46
N GLN A 113 -0.24 -21.37 -0.76
CA GLN A 113 1.19 -21.08 -0.74
C GLN A 113 1.81 -21.07 -2.14
N GLN A 114 2.26 -19.90 -2.59
CA GLN A 114 2.99 -19.76 -3.85
C GLN A 114 4.51 -19.78 -3.60
N THR A 115 5.26 -20.46 -4.46
CA THR A 115 6.73 -20.47 -4.43
C THR A 115 7.30 -20.14 -5.80
N VAL A 116 8.25 -19.22 -5.84
CA VAL A 116 8.94 -18.76 -7.06
C VAL A 116 10.45 -18.91 -6.91
N THR A 117 11.14 -19.25 -8.01
CA THR A 117 12.60 -19.20 -8.07
C THR A 117 13.03 -18.10 -9.03
N ILE A 118 13.82 -17.16 -8.52
CA ILE A 118 14.41 -16.04 -9.26
C ILE A 118 15.87 -16.40 -9.56
N ARG A 119 16.22 -16.48 -10.83
CA ARG A 119 17.56 -16.83 -11.31
C ARG A 119 18.41 -15.57 -11.46
N PRO A 120 19.75 -15.66 -11.39
CA PRO A 120 20.64 -14.53 -11.68
C PRO A 120 20.59 -14.04 -13.14
N THR A 121 19.92 -14.78 -14.02
CA THR A 121 19.69 -14.46 -15.44
C THR A 121 18.30 -13.85 -15.70
N ASP A 122 17.43 -13.80 -14.68
CA ASP A 122 16.14 -13.15 -14.81
C ASP A 122 16.35 -11.63 -14.67
N THR A 123 15.50 -10.82 -15.31
CA THR A 123 15.66 -9.36 -15.36
C THR A 123 14.80 -8.67 -14.31
N PHE A 124 13.55 -9.11 -14.16
CA PHE A 124 12.60 -8.55 -13.21
C PHE A 124 11.80 -9.64 -12.51
N PHE A 125 11.50 -9.41 -11.23
CA PHE A 125 10.41 -10.05 -10.52
C PHE A 125 9.32 -9.02 -10.25
N GLU A 126 8.07 -9.38 -10.49
CA GLU A 126 6.93 -8.51 -10.23
C GLU A 126 5.93 -9.25 -9.36
N THR A 127 5.44 -8.56 -8.32
CA THR A 127 4.43 -9.05 -7.39
C THR A 127 3.35 -7.99 -7.27
N PHE A 128 2.10 -8.43 -7.11
CA PHE A 128 0.97 -7.57 -6.78
C PHE A 128 0.03 -8.30 -5.83
N ARG A 129 -0.38 -7.62 -4.75
CA ARG A 129 -1.38 -8.06 -3.75
C ARG A 129 -1.10 -9.42 -3.08
N CYS A 130 0.13 -9.91 -3.17
CA CYS A 130 0.56 -11.12 -2.48
C CYS A 130 0.93 -10.80 -1.03
N ALA A 131 0.74 -11.78 -0.15
CA ALA A 131 1.31 -11.75 1.19
C ALA A 131 2.85 -11.67 1.12
N ALA A 132 3.50 -11.34 2.24
CA ALA A 132 4.94 -11.11 2.27
C ALA A 132 5.75 -12.30 1.73
N TRP A 133 6.73 -12.02 0.86
CA TRP A 133 7.62 -13.05 0.32
C TRP A 133 8.84 -13.22 1.22
N THR A 134 9.07 -14.45 1.65
CA THR A 134 10.20 -14.86 2.49
C THR A 134 11.16 -15.75 1.72
N SER A 135 12.46 -15.65 1.98
CA SER A 135 13.45 -16.60 1.46
C SER A 135 14.02 -17.45 2.61
N PRO A 136 14.23 -18.77 2.43
CA PRO A 136 14.77 -19.64 3.48
C PRO A 136 16.28 -19.42 3.74
N GLY A 137 16.93 -18.52 2.99
CA GLY A 137 18.39 -18.42 2.94
C GLY A 137 19.06 -17.46 3.93
N LEU A 138 18.31 -16.54 4.56
CA LEU A 138 18.94 -15.41 5.29
C LEU A 138 18.87 -15.48 6.82
N PHE A 139 18.00 -16.31 7.40
CA PHE A 139 17.95 -16.53 8.86
C PHE A 139 19.13 -17.33 9.43
N GLY A 140 20.00 -17.89 8.58
CA GLY A 140 21.11 -18.76 9.00
C GLY A 140 22.45 -18.07 9.28
N SER A 141 22.65 -16.81 8.87
CA SER A 141 24.01 -16.22 8.81
C SER A 141 24.36 -15.24 9.94
N LEU A 142 23.45 -14.93 10.86
CA LEU A 142 23.68 -13.98 11.97
C LEU A 142 23.76 -14.64 13.37
N GLY A 143 23.66 -15.96 13.46
CA GLY A 143 23.74 -16.72 14.72
C GLY A 143 25.15 -17.11 15.18
N GLY A 144 26.20 -16.70 14.44
CA GLY A 144 27.58 -17.12 14.67
C GLY A 144 28.45 -16.07 15.37
N GLY A 145 28.28 -15.86 16.67
CA GLY A 145 29.23 -15.08 17.47
C GLY A 145 28.65 -14.27 18.63
N MET A 146 28.47 -14.93 19.77
CA MET A 146 28.50 -14.27 21.08
C MET A 146 29.52 -15.04 21.94
N ASN A 147 30.48 -14.31 22.53
CA ASN A 147 31.50 -14.85 23.44
C ASN A 147 30.89 -15.17 24.81
#